data_AF-A0A5J4T6G0-F1
#
_entry.id   AF-A0A5J4T6G0-F1
#
_cell.length_a   1.000
_cell.length_b   1.000
_cell.length_c   1.000
_cell.angle_alpha   90.00
_cell.angle_beta   90.00
_cell.angle_gamma   90.00
#
_symmetry.space_group_name_H-M   'P 1'
#
loop_
_entity.id
_entity.type
_entity.pdbx_description
1 polymer ?
#
loop_
_entity_poly.entity_id
_entity_poly.type
_entity_poly.pdbx_seq_one_letter_code
_entity_poly.pdbx_strand_id
1 'polypeptide(L)'
;FSLSEDSIICAPLIPSLEDVELKSNIFTHTNENHNFSTILFDPVIKKGIVRFEVLSISNLTKVGIADESVRYNRKEAPDARGCDKVVEYDWCIGMFHSGGNWIKGNDKYYNGDRIAMEVFGHEFHATYLDILRKRCGAKELCSKRSRCSKILCSFYA
;
A
#
# COMPACT_ATOMS: atom_id res chain seq x y z
N PHE A 1 16.83 -6.76 -14.93
CA PHE A 1 15.86 -5.66 -15.12
C PHE A 1 16.63 -4.37 -14.98
N SER A 2 16.84 -3.63 -16.07
CA SER A 2 17.36 -2.27 -16.01
C SER A 2 16.26 -1.38 -15.45
N LEU A 3 16.50 -0.75 -14.30
CA LEU A 3 15.65 0.33 -13.80
C LEU A 3 15.65 1.44 -14.87
N SER A 4 14.48 1.96 -15.23
CA SER A 4 14.43 3.14 -16.09
C SER A 4 15.05 4.32 -15.36
N GLU A 5 15.56 5.32 -16.08
CA GLU A 5 16.12 6.53 -15.45
C GLU A 5 15.08 7.28 -14.59
N ASP A 6 13.78 7.01 -14.80
CA ASP A 6 12.65 7.57 -14.04
C ASP A 6 12.22 6.71 -12.84
N SER A 7 12.90 5.60 -12.56
CA SER A 7 12.54 4.70 -11.45
C SER A 7 12.97 5.27 -10.11
N ILE A 8 12.01 5.51 -9.22
CA ILE A 8 12.30 5.92 -7.83
C ILE A 8 12.74 4.68 -7.05
N ILE A 9 13.92 4.75 -6.43
CA ILE A 9 14.39 3.72 -5.49
C ILE A 9 13.62 3.90 -4.19
N CYS A 10 12.87 2.86 -3.81
CA CYS A 10 12.12 2.85 -2.56
C CYS A 10 12.83 2.02 -1.48
N ALA A 11 12.97 2.58 -0.28
CA ALA A 11 13.49 1.90 0.89
C ALA A 11 12.32 1.43 1.78
N PRO A 12 12.21 0.12 2.12
CA PRO A 12 11.18 -0.37 3.00
C PRO A 12 11.50 -0.04 4.47
N LEU A 13 10.50 0.46 5.17
CA LEU A 13 10.49 0.68 6.61
C LEU A 13 9.78 -0.50 7.27
N ILE A 14 10.56 -1.53 7.57
CA ILE A 14 10.07 -2.78 8.17
C ILE A 14 9.96 -2.59 9.70
N PRO A 15 8.79 -2.79 10.32
CA PRO A 15 8.63 -2.61 11.75
C PRO A 15 9.43 -3.59 12.62
N SER A 16 9.64 -4.81 12.12
CA SER A 16 10.42 -5.85 12.80
C SER A 16 10.93 -6.90 11.81
N LEU A 17 12.24 -7.18 11.84
CA LEU A 17 12.85 -8.27 11.07
C LEU A 17 12.55 -9.65 11.68
N GLU A 18 11.96 -9.72 12.88
CA GLU A 18 11.50 -10.99 13.45
C GLU A 18 10.25 -11.52 12.75
N ASP A 19 9.40 -10.65 12.19
CA ASP A 19 8.15 -11.01 11.53
C ASP A 19 8.21 -10.85 9.99
N VAL A 20 9.29 -10.27 9.47
CA VAL A 20 9.46 -10.02 8.04
C VAL A 20 10.89 -10.33 7.61
N GLU A 21 11.02 -11.19 6.60
CA GLU A 21 12.24 -11.40 5.85
C GLU A 21 12.15 -10.66 4.52
N LEU A 22 13.21 -9.91 4.19
CA LEU A 22 13.38 -9.26 2.90
C LEU A 22 14.47 -9.98 2.11
N LYS A 23 14.08 -10.59 1.00
CA LYS A 23 15.01 -11.20 0.02
C LYS A 23 14.84 -10.52 -1.32
N SER A 24 15.84 -9.73 -1.72
CA SER A 24 15.79 -8.89 -2.91
C SER A 24 14.60 -7.90 -2.82
N ASN A 25 13.51 -8.14 -3.54
CA ASN A 25 12.28 -7.35 -3.49
C ASN A 25 11.06 -8.17 -3.02
N ILE A 26 11.30 -9.31 -2.38
CA ILE A 26 10.26 -10.20 -1.85
C ILE A 26 10.22 -10.03 -0.34
N PHE A 27 9.05 -9.66 0.16
CA PHE A 27 8.74 -9.57 1.58
C PHE A 27 7.97 -10.82 2.00
N THR A 28 8.53 -11.58 2.93
CA THR A 28 7.95 -12.83 3.43
C THR A 28 7.68 -12.66 4.91
N HIS A 29 6.47 -12.99 5.36
CA HIS A 29 6.18 -13.10 6.79
C HIS A 29 6.85 -14.36 7.36
N THR A 30 7.69 -14.21 8.37
CA THR A 30 8.67 -15.23 8.78
C THR A 30 8.18 -16.23 9.81
N ASN A 31 7.08 -15.94 10.50
CA ASN A 31 6.60 -16.73 11.61
C ASN A 31 5.16 -17.19 11.35
N GLU A 32 4.81 -18.40 11.78
CA GLU A 32 3.41 -18.81 11.95
C GLU A 32 2.82 -18.09 13.17
N ASN A 33 2.72 -16.77 13.09
CA ASN A 33 2.12 -15.92 14.09
C ASN A 33 1.09 -14.99 13.46
N HIS A 34 0.14 -14.57 14.28
CA HIS A 34 -0.97 -13.70 13.89
C HIS A 34 -0.61 -12.20 13.97
N ASN A 35 0.66 -11.84 13.78
CA ASN A 35 1.07 -10.44 13.81
C ASN A 35 0.80 -9.80 12.46
N PHE A 36 0.26 -8.58 12.48
CA PHE A 36 0.28 -7.71 11.31
C PHE A 36 1.69 -7.21 11.04
N SER A 37 2.07 -7.22 9.76
CA SER A 37 3.32 -6.66 9.26
C SER A 37 3.00 -5.58 8.23
N THR A 38 2.86 -4.34 8.71
CA THR A 38 2.59 -3.17 7.86
C THR A 38 3.90 -2.47 7.51
N ILE A 39 4.31 -2.56 6.25
CA ILE A 39 5.54 -1.95 5.72
C ILE A 39 5.20 -0.64 5.05
N LEU A 40 5.93 0.41 5.41
CA LEU A 40 5.92 1.70 4.70
C LEU A 40 7.12 1.80 3.76
N PHE A 41 7.01 2.62 2.71
CA PHE A 41 8.12 2.86 1.79
C PHE A 41 8.49 4.35 1.75
N ASP A 42 9.80 4.63 1.78
CA ASP A 42 10.38 5.95 1.50
C ASP A 42 11.00 5.96 0.09
N PRO A 43 11.02 7.10 -0.64
CA PRO A 43 10.66 8.43 -0.17
C PRO A 43 9.15 8.67 -0.14
N VAL A 44 8.78 9.67 0.66
CA VAL A 44 7.42 10.23 0.67
C VAL A 44 7.10 10.84 -0.70
N ILE A 45 5.91 10.55 -1.21
CA ILE A 45 5.39 11.13 -2.45
C ILE A 45 4.84 12.52 -2.12
N LYS A 46 5.54 13.56 -2.59
CA LYS A 46 5.17 14.97 -2.35
C LYS A 46 4.53 15.64 -3.58
N LYS A 47 4.96 15.26 -4.78
CA LYS A 47 4.48 15.83 -6.04
C LYS A 47 4.65 14.86 -7.20
N GLY A 48 3.87 15.07 -8.25
CA GLY A 48 3.93 14.30 -9.49
C GLY A 48 3.08 13.04 -9.44
N ILE A 49 3.32 12.15 -10.40
CA ILE A 49 2.59 10.89 -10.58
C ILE A 49 3.56 9.75 -10.30
N VAL A 50 3.27 8.94 -9.30
CA VAL A 50 4.08 7.77 -8.95
C VAL A 50 3.24 6.53 -9.18
N ARG A 51 3.78 5.60 -9.97
CA ARG A 51 3.19 4.28 -10.13
C ARG A 51 3.96 3.27 -9.29
N PHE A 52 3.25 2.54 -8.44
CA PHE A 52 3.80 1.45 -7.64
C PHE A 52 3.09 0.15 -7.99
N GLU A 53 3.85 -0.92 -8.21
CA GLU A 53 3.30 -2.24 -8.51
C GLU A 53 3.68 -3.24 -7.43
N VAL A 54 2.69 -4.00 -6.96
CA VAL A 54 2.85 -5.10 -6.01
C VAL A 54 2.37 -6.39 -6.65
N LEU A 55 3.17 -7.45 -6.56
CA LEU A 55 2.74 -8.80 -6.89
C LEU A 55 2.29 -9.50 -5.60
N SER A 56 1.02 -9.89 -5.53
CA SER A 56 0.53 -10.74 -4.44
C SER A 56 1.07 -12.16 -4.63
N ILE A 57 2.08 -12.57 -3.86
CA ILE A 57 2.62 -13.94 -3.94
C ILE A 57 1.77 -14.88 -3.08
N SER A 58 1.59 -14.52 -1.80
CA SER A 58 0.78 -15.27 -0.85
C SER A 58 0.26 -14.33 0.25
N ASN A 59 -1.04 -14.37 0.53
CA ASN A 59 -1.68 -13.73 1.70
C ASN A 59 -1.39 -12.23 1.88
N LEU A 60 -1.22 -11.49 0.77
CA LEU A 60 -1.16 -10.03 0.81
C LEU A 60 -2.54 -9.49 1.20
N THR A 61 -2.68 -8.89 2.37
CA THR A 61 -4.00 -8.49 2.88
C THR A 61 -4.40 -7.11 2.41
N LYS A 62 -3.47 -6.15 2.42
CA LYS A 62 -3.78 -4.78 2.00
C LYS A 62 -2.61 -4.09 1.32
N VAL A 63 -2.90 -3.19 0.38
CA VAL A 63 -1.95 -2.22 -0.17
C VAL A 63 -2.56 -0.84 -0.17
N GLY A 64 -1.77 0.23 -0.12
CA GLY A 64 -2.36 1.56 -0.11
C GLY A 64 -1.39 2.70 0.12
N ILE A 65 -1.92 3.79 0.63
CA ILE A 65 -1.16 4.98 1.02
C ILE A 65 -1.47 5.39 2.45
N ALA A 66 -0.45 5.82 3.18
CA ALA A 66 -0.54 6.40 4.52
C ALA A 66 -0.08 7.84 4.50
N ASP A 67 -0.61 8.66 5.41
CA ASP A 67 -0.10 10.00 5.65
C ASP A 67 1.38 9.96 6.10
N GLU A 68 2.18 10.96 5.72
CA GLU A 68 3.61 11.00 6.04
C GLU A 68 3.94 10.94 7.54
N SER A 69 2.99 11.33 8.41
CA SER A 69 3.16 11.27 9.86
C SER A 69 3.06 9.85 10.42
N VAL A 70 2.51 8.90 9.66
CA VAL A 70 2.24 7.54 10.12
C VAL A 70 3.53 6.75 10.24
N ARG A 71 3.69 6.07 11.38
CA ARG A 71 4.73 5.08 11.65
C ARG A 71 4.09 3.91 12.37
N TYR A 72 4.43 2.69 11.95
CA TYR A 72 3.91 1.47 12.57
C TYR A 72 4.97 0.82 13.46
N ASN A 73 4.55 0.37 14.62
CA ASN A 73 5.29 -0.59 15.43
C ASN A 73 4.99 -2.02 14.95
N ARG A 74 5.76 -2.98 15.46
CA ARG A 74 5.49 -4.40 15.29
C ARG A 74 4.03 -4.73 15.66
N LYS A 75 3.39 -5.61 14.88
CA LYS A 75 2.01 -6.11 15.09
C LYS A 75 0.89 -5.09 14.84
N GLU A 76 1.20 -3.88 14.38
CA GLU A 76 0.19 -2.86 14.09
C GLU A 76 -0.36 -3.02 12.67
N ALA A 77 -1.70 -3.08 12.59
CA ALA A 77 -2.43 -3.05 11.34
C ALA A 77 -2.40 -1.64 10.72
N PRO A 78 -2.70 -1.50 9.42
CA PRO A 78 -2.71 -0.20 8.74
C PRO A 78 -3.61 0.88 9.37
N ASP A 79 -4.74 0.51 9.98
CA ASP A 79 -5.66 1.44 10.62
C ASP A 79 -5.28 1.80 12.08
N ALA A 80 -4.24 1.18 12.65
CA ALA A 80 -3.81 1.39 14.03
C ALA A 80 -3.40 2.84 14.37
N ARG A 81 -3.17 3.68 13.36
CA ARG A 81 -2.76 5.09 13.52
C ARG A 81 -3.84 6.11 13.16
N GLY A 82 -5.08 5.65 13.02
CA GLY A 82 -6.22 6.49 12.68
C GLY A 82 -6.66 6.21 11.26
N CYS A 83 -7.94 5.87 11.13
CA CYS A 83 -8.53 5.46 9.88
C CYS A 83 -8.67 6.63 8.87
N ASP A 84 -8.58 7.88 9.33
CA ASP A 84 -8.45 9.06 8.48
C ASP A 84 -7.05 9.20 7.87
N LYS A 85 -6.05 8.49 8.41
CA LYS A 85 -4.64 8.58 8.01
C LYS A 85 -4.19 7.56 6.98
N VAL A 86 -5.09 6.72 6.49
CA VAL A 86 -4.79 5.67 5.49
C VAL A 86 -5.89 5.53 4.43
N VAL A 87 -5.47 5.15 3.23
CA VAL A 87 -6.35 4.62 2.16
C VAL A 87 -5.81 3.26 1.79
N GLU A 88 -6.67 2.26 1.79
CA GLU A 88 -6.27 0.87 1.62
C GLU A 88 -7.10 0.20 0.54
N TYR A 89 -6.50 -0.75 -0.13
CA TYR A 89 -7.15 -1.71 -0.99
C TYR A 89 -6.96 -3.08 -0.37
N ASP A 90 -8.07 -3.61 0.12
CA ASP A 90 -8.13 -4.86 0.87
C ASP A 90 -8.53 -6.00 -0.07
N TRP A 91 -7.85 -7.13 0.10
CA TRP A 91 -8.03 -8.32 -0.73
C TRP A 91 -9.47 -8.86 -0.75
N CYS A 92 -10.23 -8.69 0.35
CA CYS A 92 -11.55 -9.30 0.52
C CYS A 92 -12.70 -8.33 0.22
N ILE A 93 -12.52 -7.05 0.52
CA ILE A 93 -13.60 -6.05 0.46
C ILE A 93 -13.40 -4.98 -0.61
N GLY A 94 -12.23 -4.92 -1.26
CA GLY A 94 -11.91 -3.90 -2.24
C GLY A 94 -11.37 -2.62 -1.60
N MET A 95 -11.63 -1.45 -2.21
CA MET A 95 -11.03 -0.19 -1.75
C MET A 95 -11.78 0.42 -0.58
N PHE A 96 -11.02 0.81 0.43
CA PHE A 96 -11.46 1.32 1.70
C PHE A 96 -10.73 2.62 2.03
N HIS A 97 -11.48 3.72 2.10
CA HIS A 97 -10.98 4.94 2.72
C HIS A 97 -11.40 4.89 4.20
N SER A 98 -10.45 4.71 5.10
CA SER A 98 -10.75 4.17 6.43
C SER A 98 -11.58 5.12 7.34
N GLY A 99 -11.89 6.35 6.91
CA GLY A 99 -12.87 7.25 7.54
C GLY A 99 -14.37 6.87 7.40
N GLY A 100 -14.70 5.62 7.08
CA GLY A 100 -16.08 5.08 7.10
C GLY A 100 -16.83 5.08 5.78
N ASN A 101 -16.26 5.65 4.71
CA ASN A 101 -16.86 5.64 3.38
C ASN A 101 -16.27 4.51 2.54
N TRP A 102 -17.06 3.45 2.39
CA TRP A 102 -16.74 2.29 1.59
C TRP A 102 -16.86 2.62 0.11
N ILE A 103 -15.82 2.34 -0.65
CA ILE A 103 -15.88 2.42 -2.10
C ILE A 103 -16.22 1.02 -2.61
N LYS A 104 -17.54 0.77 -2.69
CA LYS A 104 -18.10 -0.50 -3.19
C LYS A 104 -17.99 -0.56 -4.71
N GLY A 105 -17.77 -1.75 -5.25
CA GLY A 105 -17.68 -1.99 -6.70
C GLY A 105 -16.32 -2.48 -7.16
N ASN A 106 -15.31 -2.40 -6.29
CA ASN A 106 -13.99 -2.94 -6.52
C ASN A 106 -13.96 -4.46 -6.49
N ASP A 107 -13.21 -5.04 -7.43
CA ASP A 107 -12.89 -6.46 -7.38
C ASP A 107 -12.00 -6.81 -6.19
N LYS A 108 -12.09 -8.06 -5.74
CA LYS A 108 -11.09 -8.69 -4.87
C LYS A 108 -9.81 -8.97 -5.66
N TYR A 109 -8.69 -9.12 -4.96
CA TYR A 109 -7.46 -9.63 -5.56
C TYR A 109 -6.98 -10.90 -4.85
N TYR A 110 -6.23 -11.73 -5.57
CA TYR A 110 -5.81 -13.05 -5.12
C TYR A 110 -4.31 -13.26 -5.32
N ASN A 111 -3.79 -14.37 -4.80
CA ASN A 111 -2.42 -14.80 -5.08
C ASN A 111 -2.19 -14.91 -6.60
N GLY A 112 -1.05 -14.40 -7.05
CA GLY A 112 -0.67 -14.25 -8.45
C GLY A 112 -1.14 -12.97 -9.11
N ASP A 113 -2.05 -12.20 -8.49
CA ASP A 113 -2.47 -10.92 -9.05
C ASP A 113 -1.43 -9.83 -8.84
N ARG A 114 -1.33 -8.96 -9.84
CA ARG A 114 -0.50 -7.75 -9.79
C ARG A 114 -1.41 -6.53 -9.61
N ILE A 115 -1.20 -5.83 -8.51
CA ILE A 115 -1.90 -4.59 -8.17
C ILE A 115 -0.99 -3.43 -8.55
N ALA A 116 -1.48 -2.52 -9.37
CA ALA A 116 -0.80 -1.27 -9.66
C ALA A 116 -1.56 -0.12 -9.01
N MET A 117 -0.83 0.77 -8.34
CA MET A 117 -1.35 1.99 -7.72
C MET A 117 -0.71 3.18 -8.41
N GLU A 118 -1.52 4.11 -8.91
CA GLU A 118 -1.08 5.40 -9.42
C GLU A 118 -1.44 6.48 -8.41
N VAL A 119 -0.42 7.09 -7.83
CA VAL A 119 -0.52 8.08 -6.77
C VAL A 119 -0.20 9.45 -7.35
N PHE A 120 -1.17 10.37 -7.30
CA PHE A 120 -1.01 11.73 -7.82
C PHE A 120 -0.85 12.68 -6.64
N GLY A 121 0.35 13.21 -6.43
CA GLY A 121 0.61 14.27 -5.46
C GLY A 121 0.52 15.64 -6.12
N HIS A 122 -0.33 16.52 -5.61
CA HIS A 122 -0.38 17.93 -6.03
C HIS A 122 0.13 18.84 -4.90
N GLU A 123 0.78 19.96 -5.25
CA GLU A 123 1.26 20.97 -4.26
C GLU A 123 0.12 21.55 -3.39
N PHE A 124 -1.13 21.35 -3.81
CA PHE A 124 -2.32 21.80 -3.13
C PHE A 124 -3.17 20.60 -2.66
N HIS A 125 -2.91 20.18 -1.42
CA HIS A 125 -3.80 19.46 -0.47
C HIS A 125 -4.43 18.10 -0.85
N ALA A 126 -4.39 17.62 -2.09
CA ALA A 126 -5.02 16.35 -2.48
C ALA A 126 -4.01 15.34 -3.05
N THR A 127 -4.00 14.14 -2.47
CA THR A 127 -3.37 12.95 -3.03
C THR A 127 -4.45 12.07 -3.64
N TYR A 128 -4.27 11.68 -4.90
CA TYR A 128 -5.15 10.75 -5.59
C TYR A 128 -4.57 9.34 -5.58
N LEU A 129 -5.39 8.30 -5.44
CA LEU A 129 -5.03 6.90 -5.60
C LEU A 129 -5.93 6.26 -6.67
N ASP A 130 -5.37 5.90 -7.82
CA ASP A 130 -6.01 5.02 -8.81
C ASP A 130 -5.44 3.61 -8.68
N ILE A 131 -6.30 2.59 -8.65
CA ILE A 131 -5.88 1.19 -8.55
C ILE A 131 -6.26 0.46 -9.82
N LEU A 132 -5.24 -0.06 -10.51
CA LEU A 132 -5.37 -0.80 -11.75
C LEU A 132 -5.04 -2.29 -11.52
N ARG A 133 -5.99 -3.17 -11.82
CA ARG A 133 -5.76 -4.63 -11.83
C ARG A 133 -5.60 -5.14 -13.26
N LYS A 134 -4.41 -5.63 -13.59
CA LYS A 134 -4.06 -6.13 -14.95
C LYS A 134 -4.89 -7.34 -15.43
N ARG A 135 -5.60 -8.04 -14.53
CA ARG A 135 -6.37 -9.25 -14.87
C ARG A 135 -7.81 -8.99 -15.32
N CYS A 136 -8.43 -7.88 -14.89
CA CYS A 136 -9.85 -7.59 -15.16
C CYS A 136 -10.13 -6.20 -15.79
N GLY A 137 -9.14 -5.32 -15.94
CA GLY A 137 -9.35 -4.01 -16.58
C GLY A 137 -10.18 -3.01 -15.75
N ALA A 138 -10.50 -3.33 -14.49
CA ALA A 138 -11.14 -2.40 -13.56
C ALA A 138 -10.16 -1.25 -13.20
N LYS A 139 -10.69 -0.02 -13.23
CA LYS A 139 -10.03 1.21 -12.75
C LYS A 139 -10.93 1.84 -11.72
N GLU A 140 -10.38 2.24 -10.58
CA GLU A 140 -11.16 2.96 -9.60
C GLU A 140 -10.34 4.01 -8.86
N LEU A 141 -10.99 5.16 -8.69
CA LEU A 141 -10.37 6.41 -8.36
C LEU A 141 -10.77 6.71 -6.89
N CYS A 142 -9.86 6.71 -5.93
CA CYS A 142 -10.09 7.25 -4.57
C CYS A 142 -9.25 8.50 -4.28
N SER A 143 -9.86 9.55 -3.75
CA SER A 143 -9.15 10.77 -3.34
C SER A 143 -8.99 10.84 -1.83
N LYS A 144 -7.80 11.23 -1.37
CA LYS A 144 -7.57 11.63 0.01
C LYS A 144 -6.89 13.00 0.08
N ARG A 145 -7.31 13.83 1.04
CA ARG A 145 -6.60 15.08 1.34
C ARG A 145 -5.44 14.81 2.30
N SER A 146 -4.23 14.69 1.76
CA SER A 146 -2.99 14.72 2.53
C SER A 146 -1.95 15.55 1.77
N ARG A 147 -1.04 16.18 2.53
CA ARG A 147 0.07 16.97 1.97
C ARG A 147 1.16 16.08 1.37
N CYS A 148 1.29 14.86 1.87
CA CYS A 148 2.40 13.97 1.62
C CYS A 148 2.00 12.52 1.98
N SER A 149 2.24 11.56 1.09
CA SER A 149 1.84 10.17 1.33
C SER A 149 3.01 9.19 1.20
N LYS A 150 3.01 8.16 2.04
CA LYS A 150 3.86 6.97 1.93
C LYS A 150 3.06 5.82 1.35
N ILE A 151 3.69 4.99 0.55
CA ILE A 151 3.10 3.72 0.14
C ILE A 151 3.13 2.76 1.33
N LEU A 152 2.09 1.95 1.49
CA LEU A 152 2.01 0.88 2.47
C LEU A 152 1.68 -0.46 1.82
N CYS A 153 2.20 -1.54 2.40
CA CYS A 153 1.81 -2.91 2.14
C CYS A 153 1.63 -3.62 3.48
N SER A 154 0.56 -4.39 3.63
CA SER A 154 0.26 -5.15 4.83
C SER A 154 -0.04 -6.60 4.50
N PHE A 155 0.46 -7.49 5.35
CA PHE A 155 0.22 -8.91 5.29
C PHE A 155 0.05 -9.47 6.71
N TYR A 156 -0.65 -10.60 6.76
CA TYR A 156 -1.05 -11.28 7.99
C TYR A 156 -0.93 -12.79 7.73
N ALA A 157 -0.34 -13.52 8.68
CA ALA A 157 -0.15 -14.97 8.62
C ALA A 157 -1.07 -15.71 9.59
#